data_AF-A0A7V0RK11-F1
#
_entry.id   AF-A0A7V0RK11-F1
#
_cell.length_a   1.000
_cell.length_b   1.000
_cell.length_c   1.000
_cell.angle_alpha   90.00
_cell.angle_beta   90.00
_cell.angle_gamma   90.00
#
_symmetry.space_group_name_H-M   'P 1'
#
loop_
_entity.id
_entity.type
_entity.pdbx_description
1 polymer ?
#
loop_
_entity_poly.entity_id
_entity_poly.type
_entity_poly.pdbx_seq_one_letter_code
_entity_poly.pdbx_strand_id
1 'polypeptide(L)'
;MPRTRNPYPADFREQIVALASAGRSVEGLAREFEPCAATIHGWLKQAERDGGHRADGLTSDERDELRRLRRENRQLRQERDILAKAAAWFARSDVTSSRSTN
;
A
#
# COMPACT_ATOMS: atom_id res chain seq x y z
N MET A 1 -11.70 7.70 7.06
CA MET A 1 -11.95 7.39 8.49
C MET A 1 -10.72 6.67 9.04
N PRO A 2 -10.21 7.06 10.20
CA PRO A 2 -9.14 6.30 10.87
C PRO A 2 -9.64 4.87 11.14
N ARG A 3 -8.75 3.88 11.02
CA ARG A 3 -9.11 2.50 11.35
C ARG A 3 -9.41 2.43 12.84
N THR A 4 -10.57 1.90 13.20
CA THR A 4 -11.01 1.80 14.60
C THR A 4 -10.30 0.70 15.37
N ARG A 5 -9.58 -0.20 14.68
CA ARG A 5 -8.74 -1.24 15.29
C ARG A 5 -7.37 -1.30 14.65
N ASN A 6 -6.36 -1.52 15.50
CA ASN A 6 -5.02 -1.85 15.05
C ASN A 6 -5.05 -3.17 14.27
N PRO A 7 -4.27 -3.30 13.19
CA PRO A 7 -4.06 -4.58 12.52
C PRO A 7 -3.50 -5.61 13.52
N TYR A 8 -3.88 -6.87 13.32
CA TYR A 8 -3.24 -7.98 14.04
C TYR A 8 -1.73 -8.01 13.76
N PRO A 9 -0.89 -8.36 14.77
CA PRO A 9 0.53 -8.58 14.57
C PRO A 9 0.81 -9.58 13.45
N ALA A 10 1.90 -9.38 12.69
CA ALA A 10 2.26 -10.24 11.57
C ALA A 10 2.52 -11.68 12.02
N ASP A 11 3.33 -11.86 13.06
CA ASP A 11 3.68 -13.17 13.63
C ASP A 11 2.44 -13.94 14.09
N PHE A 12 1.45 -13.25 14.68
CA PHE A 12 0.20 -13.87 15.11
C PHE A 12 -0.62 -14.36 13.90
N ARG A 13 -0.74 -13.53 12.86
CA ARG A 13 -1.40 -13.94 11.61
C ARG A 13 -0.70 -15.15 10.99
N GLU A 14 0.64 -15.14 10.93
CA GLU A 14 1.43 -16.22 10.34
C GLU A 14 1.26 -17.53 11.12
N GLN A 15 1.23 -17.49 12.45
CA GLN A 15 0.94 -18.66 13.28
C GLN A 15 -0.46 -19.24 13.01
N ILE A 16 -1.48 -18.39 12.93
CA ILE A 16 -2.85 -18.85 12.62
C ILE A 16 -2.93 -19.47 11.23
N VAL A 17 -2.28 -18.86 10.23
CA VAL A 17 -2.19 -19.42 8.87
C VAL A 17 -1.48 -20.78 8.89
N ALA A 18 -0.34 -20.89 9.59
CA ALA A 18 0.40 -22.14 9.69
C ALA A 18 -0.42 -23.26 10.34
N LEU A 19 -1.17 -22.97 11.41
CA LEU A 19 -2.07 -23.93 12.06
C LEU A 19 -3.19 -24.38 11.11
N ALA A 20 -3.80 -23.46 10.38
CA ALA A 20 -4.84 -23.78 9.41
C ALA A 20 -4.29 -24.63 8.25
N SER A 21 -3.12 -24.28 7.71
CA SER A 21 -2.43 -25.06 6.68
C SER A 21 -2.01 -26.46 7.16
N ALA A 22 -1.75 -26.63 8.46
CA ALA A 22 -1.49 -27.93 9.09
C ALA A 22 -2.76 -28.79 9.30
N GLY A 23 -3.94 -28.31 8.88
CA GLY A 23 -5.20 -29.06 8.90
C GLY A 23 -6.15 -28.72 10.05
N ARG A 24 -5.86 -27.69 10.86
CA ARG A 24 -6.82 -27.19 11.86
C ARG A 24 -7.99 -26.50 11.13
N SER A 25 -9.22 -26.71 11.60
CA SER A 25 -10.39 -26.03 11.03
C SER A 25 -10.39 -24.54 11.35
N VAL A 26 -10.79 -23.74 10.36
CA VAL A 26 -10.88 -22.27 10.51
C VAL A 26 -11.90 -21.89 11.57
N GLU A 27 -13.00 -22.62 11.68
CA GLU A 27 -14.04 -22.44 12.69
C GLU A 27 -13.52 -22.77 14.10
N GLY A 28 -12.64 -23.77 14.22
CA GLY A 28 -11.99 -24.10 15.49
C GLY A 28 -11.07 -22.97 15.94
N LEU A 29 -10.22 -22.49 15.02
CA LEU A 29 -9.31 -21.37 15.28
C LEU A 29 -10.07 -20.09 15.62
N ALA A 30 -11.19 -19.81 14.95
CA ALA A 30 -12.01 -18.62 15.23
C ALA A 30 -12.77 -18.69 16.57
N ARG A 31 -12.94 -19.86 17.17
CA ARG A 31 -13.51 -20.03 18.51
C ARG A 31 -12.43 -19.92 19.60
N GLU A 32 -11.24 -20.42 19.31
CA GLU A 32 -10.11 -20.44 20.25
C GLU A 32 -9.37 -19.10 20.32
N PHE A 33 -9.29 -18.39 19.20
CA PHE A 33 -8.58 -17.13 19.06
C PHE A 33 -9.53 -15.96 18.73
N GLU A 34 -9.06 -14.73 18.89
CA GLU A 34 -9.85 -13.52 18.65
C GLU A 34 -10.34 -13.33 17.19
N PRO A 35 -9.57 -13.65 16.13
CA PRO A 35 -10.02 -13.40 14.76
C PRO A 35 -11.23 -14.23 14.36
N CYS A 36 -12.23 -13.59 13.76
CA CYS A 36 -13.36 -14.33 13.19
C CYS A 36 -12.93 -15.15 11.96
N ALA A 37 -13.70 -16.19 11.62
CA ALA A 37 -13.41 -17.11 10.52
C ALA A 37 -13.18 -16.38 9.18
N ALA A 38 -13.97 -15.34 8.88
CA ALA A 38 -13.80 -14.54 7.67
C ALA A 38 -12.42 -13.84 7.60
N THR A 39 -11.90 -13.38 8.74
CA THR A 39 -10.56 -12.79 8.82
C THR A 39 -9.49 -13.84 8.50
N ILE A 40 -9.61 -15.02 9.08
CA ILE A 40 -8.68 -16.13 8.88
C ILE A 40 -8.70 -16.61 7.42
N HIS A 41 -9.87 -16.76 6.80
CA HIS A 41 -9.98 -17.06 5.37
C HIS A 41 -9.32 -15.99 4.49
N GLY A 42 -9.45 -14.72 4.86
CA GLY A 42 -8.76 -13.63 4.18
C GLY A 42 -7.23 -13.77 4.23
N TRP A 43 -6.69 -14.20 5.38
CA TRP A 43 -5.26 -14.46 5.54
C TRP A 43 -4.80 -15.66 4.73
N LEU A 44 -5.55 -16.76 4.75
CA LEU A 44 -5.26 -17.94 3.93
C LEU A 44 -5.24 -17.60 2.44
N LYS A 45 -6.25 -16.87 1.96
CA LYS A 45 -6.32 -16.43 0.56
C LYS A 45 -5.11 -15.58 0.18
N GLN A 46 -4.64 -14.71 1.09
CA GLN A 46 -3.45 -13.90 0.84
C GLN A 46 -2.19 -14.78 0.85
N ALA A 47 -2.06 -15.72 1.78
CA ALA A 47 -0.94 -16.65 1.83
C ALA A 47 -0.88 -17.55 0.58
N GLU A 48 -2.02 -17.99 0.05
CA GLU A 48 -2.10 -18.73 -1.21
C GLU A 48 -1.59 -17.90 -2.40
N ARG A 49 -1.91 -16.60 -2.44
CA ARG A 49 -1.38 -15.68 -3.47
C ARG A 49 0.11 -15.47 -3.33
N ASP A 50 0.56 -15.21 -2.10
CA ASP A 50 1.97 -14.97 -1.79
C ASP A 50 2.81 -16.22 -2.11
N GLY A 51 2.25 -17.41 -1.94
CA GLY A 51 2.85 -18.68 -2.35
C GLY A 51 2.66 -19.07 -3.82
N GLY A 52 2.02 -18.23 -4.65
CA GLY A 52 1.82 -18.49 -6.08
C GLY A 52 0.73 -19.51 -6.44
N HIS A 53 -0.07 -19.96 -5.48
CA HIS A 53 -1.16 -20.91 -5.69
C HIS A 53 -2.43 -20.24 -6.24
N ARG A 54 -2.50 -18.89 -6.20
CA ARG A 54 -3.62 -18.09 -6.74
C ARG A 54 -3.13 -16.83 -7.43
N ALA A 55 -3.79 -16.48 -8.54
CA ALA A 55 -3.51 -15.29 -9.33
C ALA A 55 -4.66 -14.25 -9.34
N ASP A 56 -5.67 -14.42 -8.48
CA ASP A 56 -6.86 -13.55 -8.44
C ASP A 56 -6.66 -12.24 -7.66
N GLY A 57 -5.41 -11.79 -7.52
CA GLY A 57 -5.03 -10.56 -6.84
C GLY A 57 -3.53 -10.47 -6.59
N LEU A 58 -3.10 -9.29 -6.14
CA LEU A 58 -1.68 -9.02 -5.86
C LEU A 58 -1.17 -9.80 -4.65
N THR A 59 0.08 -10.20 -4.71
CA THR A 59 0.85 -10.64 -3.55
C THR A 59 1.05 -9.48 -2.57
N SER A 60 1.47 -9.80 -1.35
CA SER A 60 1.80 -8.80 -0.33
C SER A 60 2.92 -7.88 -0.81
N ASP A 61 3.96 -8.45 -1.43
CA ASP A 61 5.11 -7.72 -1.96
C ASP A 61 4.73 -6.79 -3.12
N GLU A 62 3.97 -7.30 -4.09
CA GLU A 62 3.48 -6.49 -5.21
C GLU A 62 2.62 -5.32 -4.72
N ARG A 63 1.80 -5.56 -3.69
CA ARG A 63 0.94 -4.53 -3.11
C ARG A 63 1.75 -3.45 -2.40
N ASP A 64 2.81 -3.82 -1.70
CA ASP A 64 3.68 -2.87 -1.02
C ASP A 64 4.53 -2.06 -2.00
N GLU A 65 5.04 -2.71 -3.04
CA GLU A 65 5.73 -2.03 -4.13
C GLU A 65 4.82 -1.03 -4.85
N LEU A 66 3.58 -1.44 -5.16
CA LEU A 66 2.59 -0.54 -5.75
C LEU A 66 2.31 0.68 -4.86
N ARG A 67 2.28 0.52 -3.53
CA ARG A 67 2.12 1.64 -2.59
C ARG A 67 3.34 2.55 -2.62
N ARG A 68 4.55 1.99 -2.63
CA ARG A 68 5.82 2.74 -2.71
C ARG A 68 5.86 3.59 -3.97
N LEU A 69 5.63 2.97 -5.13
CA LEU A 69 5.63 3.65 -6.43
C LEU A 69 4.55 4.74 -6.52
N ARG A 70 3.36 4.52 -5.95
CA ARG A 70 2.31 5.55 -5.91
C ARG A 70 2.68 6.76 -5.05
N ARG A 71 3.45 6.56 -3.98
CA ARG A 71 3.97 7.67 -3.15
C ARG A 71 5.06 8.42 -3.90
N GLU A 72 6.01 7.70 -4.47
CA GLU A 72 7.09 8.26 -5.27
C GLU A 72 6.57 9.05 -6.47
N ASN A 73 5.63 8.51 -7.23
CA ASN A 73 5.03 9.20 -8.37
C ASN A 73 4.32 10.49 -7.95
N ARG A 74 3.68 10.50 -6.77
CA ARG A 74 3.05 11.71 -6.23
C ARG A 74 4.11 12.77 -5.89
N GLN A 75 5.21 12.36 -5.27
CA GLN A 75 6.33 13.25 -4.94
C GLN A 75 6.94 13.85 -6.21
N LEU A 76 7.25 13.02 -7.19
CA LEU A 76 7.82 13.46 -8.48
C LEU A 76 6.91 14.44 -9.21
N ARG A 77 5.59 14.21 -9.19
CA ARG A 77 4.62 15.16 -9.77
C ARG A 77 4.65 16.51 -9.07
N GLN A 78 4.74 16.53 -7.74
CA GLN A 78 4.82 17.77 -6.97
C GLN A 78 6.11 18.54 -7.27
N GLU A 79 7.24 17.84 -7.32
CA GLU A 79 8.54 18.44 -7.65
C GLU A 79 8.54 19.03 -9.06
N ARG A 80 8.03 18.28 -10.04
CA ARG A 80 7.85 18.76 -11.41
C ARG A 80 6.98 20.02 -11.44
N ASP A 81 5.89 20.06 -10.68
CA ASP A 81 4.98 21.21 -10.65
C ASP A 81 5.64 22.45 -10.04
N ILE A 82 6.47 22.28 -9.01
CA ILE A 82 7.24 23.37 -8.41
C ILE A 82 8.25 23.92 -9.42
N LEU A 83 9.01 23.04 -10.07
CA LEU A 83 10.00 23.43 -11.08
C LEU A 83 9.35 24.13 -12.28
N ALA A 84 8.21 23.62 -12.77
CA ALA A 84 7.47 24.25 -13.86
C ALA A 84 6.99 25.66 -13.49
N LYS A 85 6.48 25.85 -12.27
CA LYS A 85 6.07 27.17 -11.76
C LYS A 85 7.27 28.11 -11.62
N ALA A 86 8.40 27.63 -11.13
CA ALA A 86 9.62 28.42 -11.02
C ALA A 86 10.11 28.86 -12.41
N ALA A 87 10.20 27.95 -13.38
CA ALA A 87 10.58 28.26 -14.75
C ALA A 87 9.64 29.30 -15.40
N ALA A 88 8.33 29.16 -15.21
CA ALA A 88 7.34 30.13 -15.70
C ALA A 88 7.46 31.50 -15.02
N TRP A 89 7.83 31.53 -13.73
CA TRP A 89 8.11 32.78 -13.03
C TRP A 89 9.33 33.48 -13.62
N PHE A 90 10.46 32.78 -13.76
CA PHE A 90 11.69 33.33 -14.35
C PHE A 90 11.49 33.86 -15.76
N ALA A 91 10.83 33.08 -16.64
CA ALA A 91 10.55 33.50 -18.00
C ALA A 91 9.69 34.78 -18.06
N ARG A 92 8.80 35.02 -17.08
CA ARG A 92 8.04 36.27 -16.97
C ARG A 92 8.90 37.45 -16.49
N SER A 93 9.76 37.26 -15.49
CA SER A 93 10.61 38.33 -14.96
C SER A 93 11.57 38.87 -16.02
N ASP A 94 12.14 38.00 -16.85
CA ASP A 94 13.04 38.37 -17.94
C ASP A 94 12.35 39.26 -18.98
N VAL A 95 11.09 38.94 -19.32
CA VAL A 95 10.26 39.76 -20.21
C VAL A 95 9.92 41.12 -19.60
N THR A 96 9.70 41.20 -18.28
CA THR A 96 9.42 42.49 -17.63
C THR A 96 10.66 43.37 -17.48
N SER A 97 11.84 42.78 -17.24
CA SER A 97 13.10 43.54 -17.10
C SER A 97 13.52 44.17 -18.44
N SER A 98 13.35 43.45 -19.55
CA SER A 98 13.67 43.98 -20.90
C SER A 98 12.72 45.10 -21.36
N ARG A 99 11.51 45.17 -20.80
CA ARG A 99 10.50 46.19 -21.14
C ARG A 99 10.66 47.51 -20.39
N SER A 100 11.42 47.52 -19.28
CA SER A 100 11.65 48.71 -18.47
C SER A 100 12.93 49.49 -18.85
N THR A 101 13.72 48.95 -19.78
CA THR A 101 14.96 49.56 -20.32
C THR A 101 14.77 50.27 -21.68
N ASN A 102 13.53 50.52 -22.10
CA ASN A 102 13.16 51.31 -23.28
C ASN A 102 12.29 52.49 -22.86
#